data_AF-A0A966PXU0-F1
#
_entry.id   AF-A0A966PXU0-F1
#
_cell.length_a   1.000
_cell.length_b   1.000
_cell.length_c   1.000
_cell.angle_alpha   90.00
_cell.angle_beta   90.00
_cell.angle_gamma   90.00
#
_symmetry.space_group_name_H-M   'P 1'
#
loop_
_entity.id
_entity.type
_entity.pdbx_description
1 polymer ?
#
loop_
_entity_poly.entity_id
_entity_poly.type
_entity_poly.pdbx_seq_one_letter_code
_entity_poly.pdbx_strand_id
1 'polypeptide(L)' 'AQYPLTVNGIDFVSKVDTNGSMYKQIAVLPQGIFDSMNKGAILQIIGDPSELTYDELVLELERINEGASQAVIELA' A
#
# COMPACT_ATOMS: atom_id res chain seq x y z
N ALA A 1 -11.27 5.15 -0.85
CA ALA A 1 -11.49 3.94 -0.03
C ALA A 1 -10.20 3.61 0.70
N GLN A 2 -10.28 2.96 1.86
CA GLN A 2 -9.12 2.62 2.68
C GLN A 2 -9.08 1.10 2.86
N TYR A 3 -7.90 0.51 2.63
CA TYR A 3 -7.68 -0.92 2.74
C TYR A 3 -6.52 -1.15 3.72
N PRO A 4 -6.81 -1.46 4.99
CA PRO A 4 -5.78 -1.72 5.99
C PRO A 4 -5.08 -3.05 5.70
N LEU A 5 -3.76 -3.08 5.88
CA LEU A 5 -2.96 -4.30 5.74
C LEU A 5 -1.76 -4.29 6.70
N THR A 6 -1.34 -5.47 7.12
CA THR A 6 -0.13 -5.65 7.93
C THR A 6 0.91 -6.43 7.12
N VAL A 7 2.15 -5.92 7.10
CA VAL A 7 3.33 -6.56 6.51
C VAL A 7 4.40 -6.69 7.59
N ASN A 8 4.83 -7.92 7.89
CA ASN A 8 5.88 -8.22 8.88
C ASN A 8 5.70 -7.50 10.24
N GLY A 9 4.45 -7.37 10.68
CA GLY A 9 4.10 -6.73 11.96
C GLY A 9 3.99 -5.20 11.91
N ILE A 10 4.19 -4.58 10.75
CA ILE A 10 3.98 -3.15 10.53
C ILE A 10 2.64 -2.93 9.82
N ASP A 11 1.84 -2.01 10.34
CA ASP A 11 0.51 -1.68 9.82
C ASP A 11 0.56 -0.54 8.80
N PHE A 12 -0.10 -0.77 7.66
CA PHE A 12 -0.23 0.16 6.55
C PHE A 12 -1.69 0.33 6.17
N VAL A 13 -1.97 1.40 5.44
CA VAL A 13 -3.25 1.64 4.78
C VAL A 13 -3.00 2.00 3.32
N SER A 14 -3.62 1.22 2.42
CA SER A 14 -3.70 1.59 1.00
C SER A 14 -4.93 2.48 0.80
N LYS A 15 -4.68 3.74 0.43
CA LYS A 15 -5.73 4.73 0.14
C LYS A 15 -5.93 4.82 -1.36
N VAL A 16 -7.14 4.51 -1.81
CA VAL A 16 -7.50 4.46 -3.24
C VAL A 16 -8.53 5.52 -3.56
N ASP A 17 -8.33 6.28 -4.65
CA ASP A 17 -9.33 7.23 -5.16
C ASP A 17 -10.56 6.47 -5.68
N THR A 18 -11.72 6.74 -5.08
CA THR A 18 -12.99 6.10 -5.43
C THR A 18 -13.55 6.53 -6.79
N ASN A 19 -13.09 7.68 -7.31
CA ASN A 19 -13.45 8.13 -8.65
C ASN A 19 -12.50 7.56 -9.71
N GLY A 20 -11.38 6.99 -9.28
CA GLY A 20 -10.36 6.40 -10.12
C GLY A 20 -10.80 5.12 -10.82
N SER A 21 -10.16 4.81 -11.96
CA SER A 21 -10.41 3.57 -12.69
C SER A 21 -9.97 2.34 -11.90
N MET A 22 -8.97 2.50 -11.04
CA MET A 22 -8.45 1.45 -10.17
C MET A 22 -9.50 0.96 -9.16
N TYR A 23 -10.27 1.88 -8.55
CA TYR A 23 -11.29 1.50 -7.57
C TYR A 23 -12.35 0.56 -8.14
N LYS A 24 -12.77 0.80 -9.40
CA LYS A 24 -13.73 -0.09 -10.10
C LYS A 24 -13.15 -1.49 -10.32
N GLN A 25 -11.85 -1.59 -10.58
CA GLN A 25 -11.17 -2.87 -10.76
C GLN A 25 -11.02 -3.60 -9.42
N ILE A 26 -10.71 -2.88 -8.35
CA ILE A 26 -10.62 -3.45 -6.99
C ILE A 26 -11.98 -3.99 -6.54
N ALA A 27 -13.07 -3.29 -6.84
CA ALA A 27 -14.43 -3.67 -6.43
C ALA A 27 -14.90 -5.03 -6.99
N VAL A 28 -14.30 -5.52 -8.08
CA VAL A 28 -14.63 -6.84 -8.66
C VAL A 28 -13.66 -7.94 -8.24
N LEU A 29 -12.62 -7.62 -7.47
CA LEU A 29 -11.69 -8.62 -6.94
C LEU A 29 -12.35 -9.39 -5.78
N PRO A 30 -12.05 -10.69 -5.64
CA PRO A 30 -12.38 -11.41 -4.42
C PRO A 30 -11.77 -10.73 -3.19
N GLN A 31 -12.45 -10.88 -2.05
CA GLN A 31 -12.00 -10.33 -0.78
C GLN A 31 -10.56 -10.78 -0.46
N GLY A 32 -9.71 -9.84 -0.01
CA GLY A 32 -8.32 -10.09 0.39
C GLY A 32 -7.32 -10.19 -0.76
N ILE A 33 -7.75 -10.23 -2.03
CA ILE A 33 -6.82 -10.23 -3.17
C ILE A 33 -6.07 -8.91 -3.27
N PHE A 34 -6.77 -7.79 -3.13
CA PHE A 34 -6.13 -6.47 -3.17
C PHE A 34 -5.13 -6.30 -2.03
N ASP A 35 -5.46 -6.77 -0.82
CA ASP A 35 -4.55 -6.72 0.33
C ASP A 35 -3.29 -7.55 0.05
N SER A 36 -3.45 -8.77 -0.49
CA SER A 36 -2.33 -9.62 -0.88
C SER A 36 -1.42 -8.98 -1.94
N MET A 37 -2.02 -8.30 -2.93
CA MET A 37 -1.28 -7.53 -3.94
C MET A 37 -0.48 -6.39 -3.32
N ASN A 38 -1.07 -5.60 -2.41
CA ASN A 38 -0.36 -4.52 -1.73
C ASN A 38 0.77 -5.07 -0.85
N LYS A 39 0.55 -6.16 -0.11
CA LYS A 39 1.61 -6.81 0.69
C LYS A 39 2.78 -7.26 -0.19
N GLY A 40 2.50 -7.90 -1.31
CA GLY A 40 3.51 -8.32 -2.28
C GLY A 40 4.28 -7.14 -2.86
N ALA A 41 3.59 -6.05 -3.21
CA ALA A 41 4.22 -4.85 -3.74
C ALA A 41 5.14 -4.17 -2.71
N ILE A 42 4.71 -4.05 -1.45
CA ILE A 42 5.54 -3.52 -0.36
C ILE A 42 6.82 -4.35 -0.21
N LEU A 43 6.69 -5.67 -0.12
CA LEU A 43 7.86 -6.56 0.02
C LEU A 43 8.79 -6.52 -1.21
N GLN A 44 8.23 -6.32 -2.40
CA GLN A 44 9.03 -6.25 -3.64
C GLN A 44 9.77 -4.92 -3.78
N ILE A 45 9.17 -3.80 -3.38
CA ILE A 45 9.70 -2.47 -3.63
C ILE A 45 10.52 -1.95 -2.45
N ILE A 46 10.03 -2.16 -1.22
CA ILE A 46 10.65 -1.67 0.02
C ILE A 46 11.54 -2.76 0.65
N GLY A 47 11.22 -4.04 0.44
CA GLY A 47 11.86 -5.15 1.15
C GLY A 47 11.12 -5.47 2.45
N ASP A 48 11.84 -5.90 3.49
CA ASP A 48 11.26 -6.15 4.81
C ASP A 48 11.10 -4.82 5.59
N PRO A 49 9.87 -4.31 5.80
CA PRO A 49 9.68 -3.03 6.49
C PRO A 49 10.10 -3.07 7.96
N SER A 50 10.21 -4.26 8.56
CA SER A 50 10.64 -4.42 9.96
C SER A 50 12.14 -4.22 10.16
N GLU A 51 12.92 -4.21 9.07
CA GLU A 51 14.35 -3.93 9.08
C GLU A 51 14.67 -2.44 8.93
N LEU A 52 13.66 -1.61 8.66
CA LEU A 52 13.79 -0.16 8.46
C LEU A 52 13.39 0.60 9.72
N THR A 53 14.06 1.73 9.96
CA THR A 53 13.57 2.72 10.92
C THR A 53 12.32 3.42 10.40
N TYR A 54 11.60 4.10 11.31
CA TYR A 54 10.42 4.88 10.93
C TYR A 54 10.74 5.92 9.83
N ASP A 55 11.83 6.68 9.98
CA ASP A 55 12.19 7.73 9.02
C ASP A 55 12.57 7.14 7.65
N GLU A 56 13.30 6.03 7.62
CA GLU A 56 13.62 5.31 6.38
C GLU A 56 12.35 4.79 5.69
N LEU A 57 11.42 4.23 6.46
CA LEU A 57 10.16 3.74 5.94
C LEU A 57 9.28 4.88 5.39
N VAL A 58 9.25 6.03 6.05
CA VAL A 58 8.55 7.22 5.54
C VAL A 58 9.15 7.69 4.22
N LEU A 59 10.48 7.77 4.12
CA LEU A 59 11.16 8.16 2.88
C LEU A 59 10.89 7.20 1.73
N GLU A 60 10.89 5.89 1.99
CA GLU A 60 10.53 4.89 0.99
C GLU A 60 9.06 5.04 0.56
N LEU A 61 8.14 5.27 1.50
CA LEU A 61 6.73 5.50 1.21
C LEU A 61 6.52 6.76 0.37
N GLU A 62 7.21 7.86 0.67
CA GLU A 62 7.19 9.08 -0.14
C GLU A 62 7.69 8.80 -1.56
N ARG A 63 8.80 8.08 -1.69
CA ARG A 63 9.39 7.70 -2.98
C ARG A 63 8.45 6.85 -3.83
N ILE A 64 7.76 5.86 -3.25
CA ILE A 64 6.82 5.02 -4.02
C ILE A 64 5.52 5.74 -4.37
N ASN A 65 5.12 6.71 -3.56
CA ASN A 65 3.92 7.51 -3.79
C ASN A 65 4.17 8.69 -4.73
N GLU A 66 5.42 8.98 -5.08
CA GLU A 66 5.77 10.06 -5.99
C GLU A 66 5.07 9.87 -7.36
N GLY A 67 4.25 10.84 -7.75
CA GLY A 67 3.48 10.79 -8.99
C GLY A 67 2.26 9.86 -8.97
N ALA A 68 1.94 9.26 -7.81
CA ALA A 68 0.74 8.44 -7.66
C ALA A 68 -0.53 9.28 -7.80
N SER A 69 -1.48 8.79 -8.61
CA SER A 69 -2.73 9.51 -8.92
C SER A 69 -4.00 8.73 -8.62
N GLN A 70 -3.89 7.44 -8.26
CA GLN A 70 -5.04 6.54 -8.09
C GLN A 70 -5.00 5.79 -6.76
N ALA A 71 -3.81 5.48 -6.25
CA ALA A 71 -3.63 4.84 -4.96
C ALA A 71 -2.29 5.25 -4.35
N VAL A 72 -2.28 5.42 -3.03
CA VAL A 72 -1.07 5.66 -2.22
C VAL A 72 -1.04 4.70 -1.04
N ILE A 73 0.16 4.39 -0.56
CA ILE A 73 0.37 3.55 0.62
C ILE A 73 0.94 4.42 1.74
N GLU A 74 0.35 4.35 2.92
CA GLU A 74 0.81 5.09 4.10
C GLU A 74 0.89 4.17 5.31
N LEU A 75 1.62 4.59 6.35
CA LEU A 75 1.53 3.95 7.66
C LEU A 75 0.15 4.20 8.27
N ALA A 76 -0.37 3.20 8.98
CA ALA A 76 -1.70 3.25 9.62
C ALA A 76 -1.71 4.04 10.94
#